data_AF-A0A1L7GV12-F1
#
_entry.id   AF-A0A1L7GV12-F1
#
_cell.length_a   1.000
_cell.length_b   1.000
_cell.length_c   1.000
_cell.angle_alpha   90.00
_cell.angle_beta   90.00
_cell.angle_gamma   90.00
#
_symmetry.space_group_name_H-M   'P 1'
#
loop_
_entity.id
_entity.type
_entity.pdbx_description
1 polymer ?
#
loop_
_entity_poly.entity_id
_entity_poly.type
_entity_poly.pdbx_seq_one_letter_code
_entity_poly.pdbx_strand_id
1 'polypeptide(L)'
;MNFRRIQWIFLIAFIILDLVLVSTLLWGNENFSTSGKQQSQTQLTLKEMKSNSITYPKLSPNSQTGYYLAVTPGDLSTERGRLKNQTTRTDGNLLTANFVDAVDLSSSQSVPKQLKKLLKDSRLFLHGISYQYSAALSTSHSIVFTQVIKGEPVLSHEGQIRLRLNAARTKVVGYTQGYLKEERVLRPQSGTISQVRAVTWLYHHNEIPNSTQIVRVTYGYSPLMTSNGKQIFVPIYQVQLRAKSATTTQNLRVNAFSGTIIQENN
;
A
#
# COMPACT_ATOMS: atom_id res chain seq x y z
N MET A 1 42.81 47.36 0.40
CA MET A 1 42.42 45.99 -0.01
C MET A 1 41.73 46.05 -1.36
N ASN A 2 42.12 45.20 -2.32
CA ASN A 2 41.54 45.23 -3.67
C ASN A 2 40.14 44.59 -3.67
N PHE A 3 39.12 45.39 -3.39
CA PHE A 3 37.72 44.98 -3.33
C PHE A 3 37.24 44.31 -4.64
N ARG A 4 37.78 44.75 -5.79
CA ARG A 4 37.51 44.09 -7.08
C ARG A 4 38.04 42.65 -7.15
N ARG A 5 39.19 42.34 -6.53
CA ARG A 5 39.73 40.98 -6.51
C ARG A 5 38.87 40.04 -5.65
N ILE A 6 38.38 40.52 -4.50
CA ILE A 6 37.54 39.69 -3.63
C ILE A 6 36.18 39.37 -4.28
N GLN A 7 35.60 40.33 -5.01
CA GLN A 7 34.33 40.14 -5.74
C GLN A 7 34.43 39.09 -6.84
N TRP A 8 35.52 39.08 -7.61
CA TRP A 8 35.73 38.10 -8.68
C TRP A 8 35.91 36.67 -8.16
N ILE A 9 36.61 36.51 -7.03
CA ILE A 9 36.78 35.20 -6.39
C ILE A 9 35.42 34.66 -5.92
N PHE A 10 34.57 35.53 -5.33
CA PHE A 10 33.25 35.13 -4.85
C PHE A 10 32.31 34.74 -6.01
N LEU A 11 32.36 35.47 -7.12
CA LEU A 11 31.59 35.16 -8.33
C LEU A 11 31.97 33.78 -8.90
N ILE A 12 33.27 33.50 -9.01
CA ILE A 12 33.77 32.22 -9.53
C ILE A 12 33.38 31.07 -8.59
N ALA A 13 33.50 31.26 -7.28
CA ALA A 13 33.09 30.26 -6.30
C ALA A 13 31.58 29.96 -6.38
N PHE A 14 30.75 30.98 -6.59
CA PHE A 14 29.31 30.83 -6.76
C PHE A 14 28.95 30.06 -8.04
N ILE A 15 29.63 30.34 -9.15
CA ILE A 15 29.43 29.62 -10.42
C ILE A 15 29.83 28.15 -10.29
N ILE A 16 30.93 27.84 -9.59
CA ILE A 16 31.35 26.45 -9.34
C ILE A 16 30.31 25.73 -8.46
N LEU A 17 29.81 26.39 -7.42
CA LEU A 17 28.76 25.86 -6.55
C LEU A 17 27.48 25.57 -7.35
N ASP A 18 27.04 26.52 -8.18
CA ASP A 18 25.85 26.37 -9.05
C ASP A 18 26.03 25.23 -10.06
N LEU A 19 27.22 25.06 -10.64
CA LEU A 19 27.53 23.94 -11.53
C LEU A 19 27.48 22.59 -10.81
N VAL A 20 27.99 22.52 -9.58
CA VAL A 20 27.87 21.32 -8.73
C VAL A 20 26.41 21.06 -8.35
N LEU A 21 25.62 22.11 -8.05
CA LEU A 21 24.19 22.00 -7.76
C LEU A 21 23.40 21.53 -8.97
N VAL A 22 23.65 22.07 -10.16
CA VAL A 22 22.99 21.64 -11.41
C VAL A 22 23.41 20.22 -11.77
N SER A 23 24.69 19.88 -11.64
CA SER A 23 25.20 18.52 -11.87
C SER A 23 24.57 17.51 -10.90
N THR A 24 24.48 17.85 -9.61
CA THR A 24 23.82 17.00 -8.61
C THR A 24 22.30 16.97 -8.78
N LEU A 25 21.66 18.00 -9.32
CA LEU A 25 20.23 17.97 -9.63
C LEU A 25 19.91 17.12 -10.87
N LEU A 26 20.75 17.22 -11.91
CA LEU A 26 20.61 16.48 -13.16
C LEU A 26 21.04 15.01 -13.02
N TRP A 27 22.06 14.71 -12.20
CA TRP A 27 22.58 13.35 -12.00
C TRP A 27 22.18 12.71 -10.67
N GLY A 28 21.83 13.48 -9.64
CA GLY A 28 21.49 12.96 -8.31
C GLY A 28 20.07 12.40 -8.16
N ASN A 29 19.26 12.45 -9.22
CA ASN A 29 17.97 11.75 -9.27
C ASN A 29 18.06 10.35 -9.90
N GLU A 30 19.24 9.98 -10.43
CA GLU A 30 19.51 8.60 -10.83
C GLU A 30 20.18 7.89 -9.67
N ASN A 31 19.41 7.07 -8.96
CA ASN A 31 19.90 6.10 -8.01
C ASN A 31 21.25 5.53 -8.48
N PHE A 32 22.33 5.86 -7.76
CA PHE A 32 23.66 5.27 -7.93
C PHE A 32 23.55 3.77 -7.74
N SER A 33 23.12 3.08 -8.79
CA SER A 33 23.00 1.66 -8.87
C SER A 33 24.35 1.19 -9.35
N THR A 34 25.18 0.73 -8.42
CA THR A 34 26.29 -0.17 -8.70
C THR A 34 25.70 -1.49 -9.23
N SER A 35 25.12 -1.45 -10.43
CA SER A 35 24.22 -2.49 -10.96
C SER A 35 24.90 -3.85 -11.07
N GLY A 36 26.22 -3.88 -11.34
CA GLY A 36 26.98 -5.13 -11.43
C GLY A 36 27.20 -5.86 -10.09
N LYS A 37 27.52 -5.13 -9.01
CA LYS A 37 27.77 -5.75 -7.68
C LYS A 37 26.47 -6.08 -6.94
N GLN A 38 25.45 -5.21 -7.05
CA GLN A 38 24.16 -5.44 -6.39
C GLN A 38 23.37 -6.60 -6.98
N GLN A 39 23.45 -6.83 -8.29
CA GLN A 39 22.73 -7.93 -8.93
C GLN A 39 23.31 -9.30 -8.50
N SER A 40 24.63 -9.39 -8.34
CA SER A 40 25.30 -10.59 -7.80
C SER A 40 24.85 -10.88 -6.36
N GLN A 41 24.87 -9.87 -5.48
CA GLN A 41 24.46 -10.03 -4.08
C GLN A 41 22.98 -10.44 -3.96
N THR A 42 22.11 -9.83 -4.75
CA THR A 42 20.67 -10.13 -4.76
C THR A 42 20.41 -11.59 -5.14
N GLN A 43 21.13 -12.11 -6.14
CA GLN A 43 21.00 -13.52 -6.55
C GLN A 43 21.51 -14.47 -5.47
N LEU A 44 22.56 -14.11 -4.73
CA LEU A 44 23.04 -14.89 -3.59
C LEU A 44 21.99 -14.94 -2.48
N THR A 45 21.42 -13.80 -2.09
CA THR A 45 20.34 -13.73 -1.07
C THR A 45 19.14 -14.59 -1.49
N LEU A 46 18.73 -14.53 -2.76
CA LEU A 46 17.61 -15.34 -3.27
C LEU A 46 17.89 -16.85 -3.26
N LYS A 47 19.15 -17.27 -3.38
CA LYS A 47 19.58 -18.67 -3.22
C LYS A 47 19.58 -19.07 -1.74
N GLU A 48 20.07 -18.20 -0.86
CA GLU A 48 20.07 -18.41 0.59
C GLU A 48 18.65 -18.59 1.14
N MET A 49 17.71 -17.72 0.73
CA MET A 49 16.29 -17.85 1.05
C MET A 49 15.73 -19.23 0.67
N LYS A 50 16.07 -19.73 -0.52
CA LYS A 50 15.66 -21.07 -0.96
C LYS A 50 16.27 -22.17 -0.08
N SER A 51 17.55 -22.04 0.29
CA SER A 51 18.21 -22.95 1.24
C SER A 51 17.51 -22.98 2.59
N ASN A 52 17.02 -21.83 3.05
CA ASN A 52 16.23 -21.69 4.27
C ASN A 52 14.76 -22.09 4.12
N SER A 53 14.44 -22.86 3.07
CA SER A 53 13.09 -23.36 2.78
C SER A 53 12.04 -22.27 2.56
N ILE A 54 12.45 -21.05 2.18
CA ILE A 54 11.56 -19.95 1.84
C ILE A 54 11.18 -20.03 0.35
N THR A 55 9.88 -20.06 0.07
CA THR A 55 9.35 -20.03 -1.30
C THR A 55 8.76 -18.66 -1.63
N TYR A 56 8.88 -18.21 -2.87
CA TYR A 56 8.40 -16.90 -3.29
C TYR A 56 7.92 -16.91 -4.75
N PRO A 57 6.98 -16.02 -5.12
CA PRO A 57 6.52 -15.89 -6.50
C PRO A 57 7.58 -15.22 -7.37
N LYS A 58 7.31 -15.08 -8.67
CA LYS A 58 8.16 -14.26 -9.54
C LYS A 58 8.16 -12.81 -9.04
N LEU A 59 9.33 -12.33 -8.59
CA LEU A 59 9.53 -10.97 -8.13
C LEU A 59 10.04 -10.09 -9.26
N SER A 60 9.45 -8.91 -9.44
CA SER A 60 9.93 -7.95 -10.45
C SER A 60 11.23 -7.28 -9.99
N PRO A 61 12.29 -7.28 -10.82
CA PRO A 61 13.51 -6.52 -10.55
C PRO A 61 13.37 -5.02 -10.87
N ASN A 62 12.32 -4.64 -11.59
CA ASN A 62 12.13 -3.26 -12.06
C ASN A 62 11.56 -2.38 -10.95
N SER A 63 12.02 -1.13 -10.89
CA SER A 63 11.42 -0.08 -10.08
C SER A 63 10.07 0.35 -10.65
N GLN A 64 9.24 0.93 -9.79
CA GLN A 64 8.02 1.63 -10.16
C GLN A 64 8.18 3.12 -9.82
N THR A 65 7.08 3.86 -9.90
CA THR A 65 7.04 5.26 -9.50
C THR A 65 5.86 5.51 -8.57
N GLY A 66 5.96 6.55 -7.76
CA GLY A 66 4.88 6.93 -6.85
C GLY A 66 4.98 8.37 -6.38
N TYR A 67 4.06 8.75 -5.51
CA TYR A 67 3.94 10.11 -4.97
C TYR A 67 3.87 10.10 -3.44
N TYR A 68 4.30 11.19 -2.81
CA TYR A 68 3.88 11.51 -1.45
C TYR A 68 2.55 12.23 -1.51
N LEU A 69 1.56 11.75 -0.77
CA LEU A 69 0.19 12.27 -0.84
C LEU A 69 -0.28 12.69 0.55
N ALA A 70 -0.95 13.83 0.66
CA ALA A 70 -1.81 14.12 1.80
C ALA A 70 -3.21 13.63 1.45
N VAL A 71 -3.78 12.82 2.31
CA VAL A 71 -5.11 12.25 2.15
C VAL A 71 -5.96 12.65 3.35
N THR A 72 -7.19 13.10 3.08
CA THR A 72 -8.16 13.43 4.12
C THR A 72 -9.12 12.26 4.29
N PRO A 73 -9.17 11.61 5.47
CA PRO A 73 -10.20 10.62 5.79
C PRO A 73 -11.59 11.24 5.71
N GLY A 74 -12.54 10.50 5.15
CA GLY A 74 -13.95 10.85 5.19
C GLY A 74 -14.58 10.51 6.55
N ASP A 75 -15.65 11.22 6.89
CA ASP A 75 -16.44 10.93 8.08
C ASP A 75 -17.74 10.20 7.69
N LEU A 76 -17.73 8.87 7.86
CA LEU A 76 -18.90 8.03 7.58
C LEU A 76 -19.97 8.08 8.69
N SER A 77 -19.66 8.66 9.86
CA SER A 77 -20.57 8.67 11.00
C SER A 77 -21.81 9.55 10.76
N THR A 78 -21.65 10.65 10.03
CA THR A 78 -22.73 11.59 9.69
C THR A 78 -23.68 11.02 8.66
N GLU A 79 -23.20 10.15 7.77
CA GLU A 79 -23.97 9.59 6.67
C GLU A 79 -24.62 8.23 7.00
N ARG A 80 -24.25 7.60 8.13
CA ARG A 80 -24.73 6.26 8.49
C ARG A 80 -26.26 6.13 8.59
N GLY A 81 -26.99 7.21 8.84
CA GLY A 81 -28.47 7.20 8.88
C GLY A 81 -29.14 6.86 7.54
N ARG A 82 -28.40 6.99 6.44
CA ARG A 82 -28.83 6.58 5.09
C ARG A 82 -28.89 5.06 4.94
N LEU A 83 -28.11 4.35 5.76
CA LEU A 83 -28.00 2.90 5.70
C LEU A 83 -29.26 2.22 6.26
N LYS A 84 -29.75 1.21 5.55
CA LYS A 84 -30.97 0.47 5.87
C LYS A 84 -30.68 -1.03 6.01
N ASN A 85 -31.51 -1.71 6.78
CA ASN A 85 -31.42 -3.14 7.08
C ASN A 85 -30.08 -3.62 7.68
N GLN A 86 -29.45 -2.77 8.50
CA GLN A 86 -28.19 -3.08 9.15
C GLN A 86 -28.01 -2.29 10.44
N THR A 87 -27.28 -2.89 11.38
CA THR A 87 -26.77 -2.20 12.56
C THR A 87 -25.40 -1.64 12.24
N THR A 88 -25.12 -0.40 12.65
CA THR A 88 -23.87 0.28 12.32
C THR A 88 -23.22 0.85 13.57
N ARG A 89 -21.89 0.77 13.61
CA ARG A 89 -21.05 1.40 14.62
C ARG A 89 -19.88 2.05 13.91
N THR A 90 -19.44 3.21 14.41
CA THR A 90 -18.23 3.86 13.92
C THR A 90 -17.19 3.83 15.03
N ASP A 91 -15.94 3.56 14.66
CA ASP A 91 -14.76 3.67 15.52
C ASP A 91 -13.69 4.45 14.76
N GLY A 92 -13.40 5.68 15.22
CA GLY A 92 -12.64 6.64 14.44
C GLY A 92 -13.26 6.89 13.05
N ASN A 93 -12.49 6.60 11.99
CA ASN A 93 -12.92 6.72 10.59
C ASN A 93 -13.41 5.41 9.97
N LEU A 94 -13.54 4.34 10.76
CA LEU A 94 -14.01 3.04 10.30
C LEU A 94 -15.46 2.81 10.71
N LEU A 95 -16.30 2.53 9.71
CA LEU A 95 -17.66 2.07 9.88
C LEU A 95 -17.66 0.54 9.91
N THR A 96 -18.24 -0.05 10.96
CA THR A 96 -18.57 -1.47 11.01
C THR A 96 -20.08 -1.63 10.88
N ALA A 97 -20.51 -2.44 9.93
CA ALA A 97 -21.91 -2.76 9.70
C ALA A 97 -22.16 -4.27 9.81
N ASN A 98 -23.29 -4.64 10.42
CA ASN A 98 -23.81 -6.00 10.42
C ASN A 98 -25.20 -5.97 9.80
N PHE A 99 -25.41 -6.77 8.75
CA PHE A 99 -26.72 -6.86 8.12
C PHE A 99 -27.70 -7.55 9.05
N VAL A 100 -28.94 -7.05 9.11
CA VAL A 100 -30.03 -7.74 9.81
C VAL A 100 -30.35 -9.03 9.05
N ASP A 101 -30.55 -8.92 7.73
CA ASP A 101 -30.63 -10.07 6.83
C ASP A 101 -29.35 -10.19 6.01
N ALA A 102 -28.67 -11.33 6.15
CA ALA A 102 -27.44 -11.59 5.41
C ALA A 102 -27.68 -11.59 3.89
N VAL A 103 -26.77 -10.95 3.15
CA VAL A 103 -26.88 -10.82 1.68
C VAL A 103 -26.44 -12.11 1.02
N ASP A 104 -27.34 -12.72 0.23
CA ASP A 104 -27.07 -13.99 -0.43
C ASP A 104 -26.16 -13.84 -1.67
N LEU A 105 -25.18 -14.73 -1.81
CA LEU A 105 -24.23 -14.82 -2.92
C LEU A 105 -24.56 -15.98 -3.88
N SER A 106 -25.68 -16.69 -3.68
CA SER A 106 -26.12 -17.85 -4.46
C SER A 106 -26.52 -17.57 -5.92
N SER A 107 -26.28 -16.36 -6.45
CA SER A 107 -26.64 -16.02 -7.83
C SER A 107 -25.76 -16.75 -8.85
N SER A 108 -26.27 -16.94 -10.07
CA SER A 108 -25.51 -17.50 -11.20
C SER A 108 -24.37 -16.59 -11.70
N GLN A 109 -24.28 -15.34 -11.22
CA GLN A 109 -23.23 -14.40 -11.57
C GLN A 109 -21.99 -14.62 -10.69
N SER A 110 -20.81 -14.26 -11.20
CA SER A 110 -19.61 -14.29 -10.35
C SER A 110 -19.78 -13.36 -9.14
N VAL A 111 -19.45 -13.87 -7.96
CA VAL A 111 -19.62 -13.17 -6.67
C VAL A 111 -19.06 -11.73 -6.68
N PRO A 112 -17.85 -11.44 -7.20
CA PRO A 112 -17.35 -10.07 -7.27
C PRO A 112 -18.20 -9.13 -8.15
N LYS A 113 -18.77 -9.64 -9.25
CA LYS A 113 -19.65 -8.84 -10.12
C LYS A 113 -20.98 -8.53 -9.43
N GLN A 114 -21.56 -9.51 -8.74
CA GLN A 114 -22.77 -9.31 -7.96
C GLN A 114 -22.55 -8.25 -6.87
N LEU A 115 -21.46 -8.37 -6.10
CA LEU A 115 -21.10 -7.41 -5.06
C LEU A 115 -20.81 -6.02 -5.62
N LYS A 116 -20.11 -5.92 -6.76
CA LYS A 116 -19.88 -4.62 -7.41
C LYS A 116 -21.18 -3.91 -7.79
N LYS A 117 -22.25 -4.64 -8.11
CA LYS A 117 -23.58 -4.06 -8.32
C LYS A 117 -24.20 -3.59 -7.01
N LEU A 118 -24.12 -4.42 -5.96
CA LEU A 118 -24.65 -4.10 -4.63
C LEU A 118 -23.98 -2.87 -4.01
N LEU A 119 -22.67 -2.68 -4.22
CA LEU A 119 -21.93 -1.50 -3.75
C LEU A 119 -22.47 -0.17 -4.33
N LYS A 120 -23.26 -0.21 -5.41
CA LYS A 120 -23.91 0.99 -5.94
C LYS A 120 -25.14 1.43 -5.16
N ASP A 121 -25.72 0.55 -4.33
CA ASP A 121 -26.88 0.90 -3.50
C ASP A 121 -26.42 1.70 -2.27
N SER A 122 -26.66 3.01 -2.31
CA SER A 122 -26.32 3.94 -1.22
C SER A 122 -27.03 3.67 0.11
N ARG A 123 -28.06 2.81 0.11
CA ARG A 123 -28.75 2.35 1.32
C ARG A 123 -28.02 1.18 1.99
N LEU A 124 -27.14 0.50 1.27
CA LEU A 124 -26.35 -0.63 1.78
C LEU A 124 -24.89 -0.25 2.04
N PHE A 125 -24.29 0.53 1.14
CA PHE A 125 -22.89 0.95 1.21
C PHE A 125 -22.77 2.45 0.94
N LEU A 126 -22.07 3.18 1.80
CA LEU A 126 -21.74 4.58 1.56
C LEU A 126 -20.64 4.65 0.50
N HIS A 127 -20.70 5.60 -0.44
CA HIS A 127 -19.64 5.84 -1.44
C HIS A 127 -19.15 4.60 -2.21
N GLY A 128 -19.94 3.53 -2.32
CA GLY A 128 -19.45 2.23 -2.81
C GLY A 128 -18.97 2.24 -4.27
N ILE A 129 -19.35 3.25 -5.06
CA ILE A 129 -18.84 3.48 -6.42
C ILE A 129 -17.34 3.81 -6.48
N SER A 130 -16.76 4.31 -5.38
CA SER A 130 -15.35 4.71 -5.30
C SER A 130 -14.40 3.53 -5.12
N TYR A 131 -14.92 2.31 -4.99
CA TYR A 131 -14.13 1.12 -4.67
C TYR A 131 -14.09 0.12 -5.83
N GLN A 132 -12.96 -0.55 -5.96
CA GLN A 132 -12.70 -1.58 -6.95
C GLN A 132 -12.37 -2.91 -6.27
N TYR A 133 -12.83 -4.01 -6.86
CA TYR A 133 -12.56 -5.34 -6.32
C TYR A 133 -11.07 -5.63 -6.31
N SER A 134 -10.54 -6.09 -5.17
CA SER A 134 -9.14 -6.49 -5.04
C SER A 134 -9.06 -7.98 -4.72
N ALA A 135 -8.78 -8.77 -5.75
CA ALA A 135 -8.47 -10.20 -5.58
C ALA A 135 -7.23 -10.40 -4.70
N ALA A 136 -6.26 -9.50 -4.81
CA ALA A 136 -5.03 -9.54 -4.02
C ALA A 136 -5.28 -9.30 -2.53
N LEU A 137 -6.35 -8.63 -2.11
CA LEU A 137 -6.64 -8.42 -0.69
C LEU A 137 -7.73 -9.35 -0.16
N SER A 138 -8.43 -10.05 -1.06
CA SER A 138 -9.50 -10.99 -0.72
C SER A 138 -8.94 -12.33 -0.26
N THR A 139 -9.72 -13.02 0.57
CA THR A 139 -9.44 -14.36 1.09
C THR A 139 -10.69 -15.24 0.94
N SER A 140 -10.62 -16.48 1.38
CA SER A 140 -11.78 -17.39 1.36
C SER A 140 -12.91 -16.97 2.30
N HIS A 141 -12.66 -16.10 3.29
CA HIS A 141 -13.66 -15.66 4.27
C HIS A 141 -13.94 -14.16 4.23
N SER A 142 -13.21 -13.41 3.40
CA SER A 142 -13.43 -11.98 3.26
C SER A 142 -13.21 -11.52 1.82
N ILE A 143 -14.13 -10.71 1.32
CA ILE A 143 -14.05 -10.10 0.00
C ILE A 143 -13.75 -8.62 0.18
N VAL A 144 -12.70 -8.14 -0.49
CA VAL A 144 -12.18 -6.79 -0.30
C VAL A 144 -12.35 -5.96 -1.56
N PHE A 145 -12.95 -4.79 -1.39
CA PHE A 145 -12.95 -3.71 -2.36
C PHE A 145 -12.09 -2.58 -1.80
N THR A 146 -11.31 -1.92 -2.65
CA THR A 146 -10.37 -0.86 -2.24
C THR A 146 -10.52 0.36 -3.12
N GLN A 147 -10.36 1.54 -2.55
CA GLN A 147 -10.15 2.77 -3.31
C GLN A 147 -8.81 2.69 -4.05
N VAL A 148 -8.74 3.40 -5.16
CA VAL A 148 -7.54 3.45 -6.00
C VAL A 148 -7.03 4.88 -6.00
N ILE A 149 -5.76 5.04 -5.64
CA ILE A 149 -5.07 6.32 -5.60
C ILE A 149 -3.95 6.26 -6.63
N LYS A 150 -3.95 7.20 -7.58
CA LYS A 150 -2.96 7.25 -8.68
C LYS A 150 -2.78 5.92 -9.43
N GLY A 151 -3.88 5.20 -9.64
CA GLY A 151 -3.90 3.92 -10.36
C GLY A 151 -3.57 2.69 -9.50
N GLU A 152 -3.18 2.89 -8.24
CA GLU A 152 -2.75 1.80 -7.35
C GLU A 152 -3.72 1.60 -6.18
N PRO A 153 -3.88 0.37 -5.67
CA PRO A 153 -4.82 0.08 -4.59
C PRO A 153 -4.37 0.69 -3.26
N VAL A 154 -5.34 1.10 -2.45
CA VAL A 154 -5.09 1.42 -1.03
C VAL A 154 -4.95 0.11 -0.25
N LEU A 155 -3.85 -0.03 0.49
CA LEU A 155 -3.47 -1.22 1.24
C LEU A 155 -3.75 -1.09 2.75
N SER A 156 -4.43 -0.02 3.18
CA SER A 156 -4.95 0.17 4.55
C SER A 156 -6.47 0.01 4.63
N HIS A 157 -6.97 -0.29 5.83
CA HIS A 157 -8.40 -0.45 6.10
C HIS A 157 -9.21 0.83 5.82
N GLU A 158 -8.57 2.00 5.94
CA GLU A 158 -9.18 3.32 5.80
C GLU A 158 -9.67 3.63 4.37
N GLY A 159 -9.17 2.92 3.36
CA GLY A 159 -9.62 3.05 1.97
C GLY A 159 -10.30 1.78 1.45
N GLN A 160 -10.81 0.91 2.32
CA GLN A 160 -11.31 -0.40 1.93
C GLN A 160 -12.72 -0.67 2.46
N ILE A 161 -13.49 -1.45 1.69
CA ILE A 161 -14.67 -2.17 2.15
C ILE A 161 -14.29 -3.65 2.26
N ARG A 162 -14.31 -4.20 3.47
CA ARG A 162 -14.03 -5.61 3.74
C ARG A 162 -15.31 -6.31 4.15
N LEU A 163 -15.87 -7.06 3.20
CA LEU A 163 -17.07 -7.87 3.41
C LEU A 163 -16.67 -9.14 4.15
N ARG A 164 -17.45 -9.50 5.17
CA ARG A 164 -17.29 -10.71 5.97
C ARG A 164 -18.30 -11.76 5.51
N LEU A 165 -17.82 -12.96 5.24
CA LEU A 165 -18.66 -14.08 4.81
C LEU A 165 -19.07 -14.95 6.00
N ASN A 166 -20.21 -15.63 5.89
CA ASN A 166 -20.57 -16.71 6.81
C ASN A 166 -19.64 -17.92 6.64
N ALA A 167 -19.70 -18.88 7.57
CA ALA A 167 -18.87 -20.09 7.54
C ALA A 167 -19.02 -20.89 6.23
N ALA A 168 -20.24 -20.97 5.69
CA ALA A 168 -20.53 -21.65 4.42
C ALA A 168 -20.09 -20.85 3.18
N ARG A 169 -19.64 -19.60 3.32
CA ARG A 169 -19.18 -18.70 2.24
C ARG A 169 -20.25 -18.38 1.19
N THR A 170 -21.51 -18.55 1.54
CA THR A 170 -22.67 -18.31 0.67
C THR A 170 -23.34 -16.98 0.93
N LYS A 171 -23.06 -16.33 2.07
CA LYS A 171 -23.71 -15.08 2.46
C LYS A 171 -22.71 -14.07 3.01
N VAL A 172 -22.98 -12.79 2.79
CA VAL A 172 -22.30 -11.68 3.47
C VAL A 172 -23.06 -11.31 4.73
N VAL A 173 -22.39 -11.41 5.88
CA VAL A 173 -23.00 -11.13 7.19
C VAL A 173 -22.81 -9.68 7.63
N GLY A 174 -21.83 -8.98 7.05
CA GLY A 174 -21.54 -7.59 7.36
C GLY A 174 -20.25 -7.13 6.72
N TYR A 175 -19.80 -5.93 7.05
CA TYR A 175 -18.58 -5.36 6.51
C TYR A 175 -17.93 -4.36 7.45
N THR A 176 -16.65 -4.08 7.21
CA THR A 176 -16.00 -2.85 7.67
C THR A 176 -15.69 -1.96 6.47
N GLN A 177 -15.80 -0.65 6.67
CA GLN A 177 -15.60 0.34 5.63
C GLN A 177 -14.81 1.54 6.19
N GLY A 178 -13.70 1.86 5.55
CA GLY A 178 -13.09 3.18 5.61
C GLY A 178 -13.31 3.93 4.30
N TYR A 179 -13.32 5.26 4.35
CA TYR A 179 -13.43 6.11 3.16
C TYR A 179 -12.39 7.23 3.18
N LEU A 180 -11.74 7.45 2.05
CA LEU A 180 -10.79 8.53 1.78
C LEU A 180 -11.46 9.52 0.83
N LYS A 181 -11.56 10.78 1.26
CA LYS A 181 -12.38 11.79 0.59
C LYS A 181 -11.60 12.56 -0.48
N GLU A 182 -10.39 12.98 -0.14
CA GLU A 182 -9.58 13.90 -0.95
C GLU A 182 -8.11 13.50 -0.86
N GLU A 183 -7.40 13.57 -1.98
CA GLU A 183 -5.94 13.47 -2.04
C GLU A 183 -5.27 14.69 -2.68
N ARG A 184 -4.10 15.06 -2.16
CA ARG A 184 -3.24 16.11 -2.72
C ARG A 184 -1.80 15.61 -2.84
N VAL A 185 -1.18 15.86 -3.98
CA VAL A 185 0.25 15.58 -4.19
C VAL A 185 1.10 16.55 -3.38
N LEU A 186 2.02 16.01 -2.57
CA LEU A 186 2.95 16.79 -1.74
C LEU A 186 4.34 16.91 -2.35
N ARG A 187 4.74 15.92 -3.15
CA ARG A 187 6.04 15.89 -3.82
C ARG A 187 5.88 15.40 -5.25
N PRO A 188 6.76 15.82 -6.18
CA PRO A 188 6.81 15.28 -7.53
C PRO A 188 6.94 13.75 -7.53
N GLN A 189 6.57 13.14 -8.65
CA GLN A 189 6.73 11.70 -8.86
C GLN A 189 8.18 11.29 -8.67
N SER A 190 8.42 10.18 -7.98
CA SER A 190 9.76 9.66 -7.73
C SER A 190 9.81 8.15 -7.97
N GLY A 191 11.00 7.63 -8.29
CA GLY A 191 11.23 6.20 -8.46
C GLY A 191 11.17 5.45 -7.13
N THR A 192 10.75 4.19 -7.17
CA THR A 192 10.71 3.30 -6.00
C THR A 192 11.79 2.23 -6.08
N ILE A 193 12.04 1.55 -4.97
CA ILE A 193 12.73 0.25 -4.99
C ILE A 193 11.92 -0.78 -5.78
N SER A 194 12.55 -1.90 -6.15
CA SER A 194 11.86 -3.02 -6.80
C SER A 194 11.28 -4.02 -5.79
N GLN A 195 10.41 -4.90 -6.25
CA GLN A 195 9.88 -6.00 -5.41
C GLN A 195 10.99 -6.91 -4.89
N VAL A 196 11.97 -7.23 -5.75
CA VAL A 196 13.13 -8.03 -5.36
C VAL A 196 13.86 -7.36 -4.20
N ARG A 197 14.14 -6.06 -4.31
CA ARG A 197 14.84 -5.30 -3.26
C ARG A 197 14.04 -5.26 -1.96
N ALA A 198 12.72 -5.06 -2.03
CA ALA A 198 11.86 -5.07 -0.84
C ALA A 198 11.88 -6.41 -0.10
N VAL A 199 11.80 -7.53 -0.83
CA VAL A 199 11.82 -8.88 -0.25
C VAL A 199 13.19 -9.21 0.34
N THR A 200 14.28 -8.94 -0.38
CA THR A 200 15.63 -9.19 0.15
C THR A 200 15.92 -8.32 1.37
N TRP A 201 15.38 -7.10 1.41
CA TRP A 201 15.52 -6.22 2.57
C TRP A 201 14.85 -6.80 3.81
N LEU A 202 13.60 -7.24 3.69
CA LEU A 202 12.89 -7.91 4.79
C LEU A 202 13.64 -9.15 5.29
N TYR A 203 14.16 -9.97 4.37
CA TYR A 203 14.92 -11.16 4.72
C TYR A 203 16.20 -10.83 5.50
N HIS A 204 16.99 -9.85 5.04
CA HIS A 204 18.20 -9.42 5.74
C HIS A 204 17.94 -8.83 7.13
N HIS A 205 16.73 -8.32 7.38
CA HIS A 205 16.31 -7.80 8.69
C HIS A 205 15.59 -8.85 9.54
N ASN A 206 15.67 -10.14 9.18
CA ASN A 206 15.04 -11.26 9.88
C ASN A 206 13.51 -11.18 9.99
N GLU A 207 12.85 -10.39 9.14
CA GLU A 207 11.39 -10.25 9.13
C GLU A 207 10.70 -11.42 8.42
N ILE A 208 11.44 -12.18 7.59
CA ILE A 208 10.92 -13.36 6.91
C ILE A 208 11.51 -14.60 7.59
N PRO A 209 10.74 -15.31 8.45
CA PRO A 209 11.23 -16.52 9.09
C PRO A 209 11.52 -17.62 8.08
N ASN A 210 12.41 -18.53 8.47
CA ASN A 210 12.66 -19.76 7.71
C ASN A 210 11.37 -20.58 7.54
N SER A 211 11.33 -21.44 6.51
CA SER A 211 10.15 -22.28 6.22
C SER A 211 8.85 -21.49 6.01
N THR A 212 8.96 -20.31 5.42
CA THR A 212 7.83 -19.43 5.07
C THR A 212 7.57 -19.45 3.56
N GLN A 213 6.30 -19.39 3.18
CA GLN A 213 5.89 -19.09 1.81
C GLN A 213 5.53 -17.60 1.70
N ILE A 214 6.23 -16.86 0.84
CA ILE A 214 5.76 -15.57 0.36
C ILE A 214 4.64 -15.86 -0.63
N VAL A 215 3.41 -15.49 -0.28
CA VAL A 215 2.22 -15.75 -1.10
C VAL A 215 2.15 -14.77 -2.27
N ARG A 216 2.40 -13.48 -1.98
CA ARG A 216 2.37 -12.40 -2.97
C ARG A 216 3.06 -11.14 -2.45
N VAL A 217 3.47 -10.30 -3.39
CA VAL A 217 3.99 -8.95 -3.14
C VAL A 217 3.14 -7.96 -3.91
N THR A 218 2.46 -7.06 -3.21
CA THR A 218 1.52 -6.08 -3.78
C THR A 218 2.05 -4.68 -3.59
N TYR A 219 2.14 -3.91 -4.69
CA TYR A 219 2.41 -2.48 -4.65
C TYR A 219 1.10 -1.71 -4.45
N GLY A 220 1.13 -0.63 -3.66
CA GLY A 220 -0.04 0.19 -3.39
C GLY A 220 0.26 1.28 -2.37
N TYR A 221 -0.76 2.01 -1.96
CA TYR A 221 -0.60 3.13 -1.03
C TYR A 221 -1.07 2.78 0.39
N SER A 222 -0.38 3.30 1.39
CA SER A 222 -0.74 3.14 2.81
C SER A 222 -0.40 4.43 3.58
N PRO A 223 -1.12 4.76 4.66
CA PRO A 223 -0.72 5.83 5.56
C PRO A 223 0.64 5.50 6.18
N LEU A 224 1.47 6.53 6.30
CA LEU A 224 2.75 6.51 6.99
C LEU A 224 2.67 7.24 8.34
N MET A 225 1.94 8.36 8.36
CA MET A 225 1.76 9.19 9.55
C MET A 225 0.50 10.04 9.42
N THR A 226 -0.01 10.51 10.55
CA THR A 226 -1.15 11.41 10.62
C THR A 226 -0.70 12.75 11.22
N SER A 227 -1.10 13.86 10.62
CA SER A 227 -0.82 15.22 11.10
C SER A 227 -2.01 16.14 10.77
N ASN A 228 -2.51 16.86 11.77
CA ASN A 228 -3.59 17.84 11.64
C ASN A 228 -4.84 17.29 10.90
N GLY A 229 -5.28 16.08 11.25
CA GLY A 229 -6.45 15.42 10.64
C GLY A 229 -6.24 14.96 9.19
N LYS A 230 -5.03 15.10 8.64
CA LYS A 230 -4.63 14.57 7.33
C LYS A 230 -3.63 13.45 7.52
N GLN A 231 -3.64 12.50 6.60
CA GLN A 231 -2.75 11.36 6.59
C GLN A 231 -1.77 11.47 5.44
N ILE A 232 -0.50 11.23 5.72
CA ILE A 232 0.54 11.19 4.69
C ILE A 232 0.60 9.77 4.16
N PHE A 233 0.16 9.58 2.92
CA PHE A 233 0.22 8.32 2.22
C PHE A 233 1.50 8.23 1.39
N VAL A 234 2.10 7.05 1.40
CA VAL A 234 3.27 6.70 0.60
C VAL A 234 3.03 5.38 -0.14
N PRO A 235 3.68 5.17 -1.29
CA PRO A 235 3.72 3.87 -1.91
C PRO A 235 4.47 2.88 -1.02
N ILE A 236 3.96 1.67 -0.95
CA ILE A 236 4.53 0.57 -0.17
C ILE A 236 4.52 -0.72 -0.99
N TYR A 237 5.41 -1.64 -0.62
CA TYR A 237 5.27 -3.06 -0.94
C TYR A 237 4.70 -3.78 0.26
N GLN A 238 3.51 -4.37 0.10
CA GLN A 238 2.93 -5.30 1.07
C GLN A 238 3.31 -6.72 0.69
N VAL A 239 4.09 -7.38 1.55
CA VAL A 239 4.56 -8.76 1.38
C VAL A 239 3.70 -9.66 2.25
N GLN A 240 2.89 -10.52 1.63
CA GLN A 240 2.08 -11.47 2.37
C GLN A 240 2.86 -12.78 2.56
N LEU A 241 2.98 -13.19 3.81
CA LEU A 241 3.65 -14.39 4.26
C LEU A 241 2.66 -15.43 4.78
N ARG A 242 3.00 -16.70 4.62
CA ARG A 242 2.36 -17.84 5.28
C ARG A 242 3.45 -18.78 5.79
N ALA A 243 3.58 -18.93 7.10
CA ALA A 243 4.43 -19.97 7.64
C ALA A 243 3.88 -21.35 7.22
N LYS A 244 4.73 -22.31 6.85
CA LYS A 244 4.26 -23.63 6.39
C LYS A 244 3.47 -24.40 7.47
N SER A 245 3.70 -24.11 8.74
CA SER A 245 2.98 -24.66 9.88
C SER A 245 1.65 -23.94 10.19
N ALA A 246 1.43 -22.76 9.62
CA ALA A 246 0.28 -21.91 9.96
C ALA A 246 -0.77 -21.89 8.84
N THR A 247 -2.04 -21.80 9.24
CA THR A 247 -3.16 -21.59 8.33
C THR A 247 -3.39 -20.11 8.01
N THR A 248 -2.89 -19.22 8.87
CA THR A 248 -3.05 -17.76 8.77
C THR A 248 -1.91 -17.13 7.99
N THR A 249 -2.22 -16.02 7.30
CA THR A 249 -1.23 -15.19 6.62
C THR A 249 -0.91 -13.93 7.42
N GLN A 250 0.35 -13.52 7.41
CA GLN A 250 0.81 -12.23 7.93
C GLN A 250 1.12 -11.28 6.78
N ASN A 251 0.94 -9.97 6.97
CA ASN A 251 1.36 -8.96 6.01
C ASN A 251 2.51 -8.15 6.61
N LEU A 252 3.61 -8.04 5.89
CA LEU A 252 4.69 -7.11 6.17
C LEU A 252 4.62 -5.95 5.19
N ARG A 253 5.04 -4.75 5.60
CA ARG A 253 5.01 -3.56 4.77
C ARG A 253 6.39 -2.93 4.71
N VAL A 254 6.77 -2.52 3.51
CA VAL A 254 8.02 -1.82 3.23
C VAL A 254 7.71 -0.53 2.50
N ASN A 255 8.24 0.59 2.96
CA ASN A 255 8.15 1.86 2.26
C ASN A 255 8.86 1.75 0.91
N ALA A 256 8.16 2.04 -0.19
CA ALA A 256 8.70 1.83 -1.53
C ALA A 256 9.74 2.89 -1.93
N PHE A 257 9.81 4.04 -1.27
CA PHE A 257 10.85 5.04 -1.51
C PHE A 257 12.13 4.76 -0.73
N SER A 258 12.03 4.54 0.58
CA SER A 258 13.19 4.39 1.47
C SER A 258 13.65 2.94 1.63
N GLY A 259 12.79 1.96 1.36
CA GLY A 259 13.03 0.56 1.73
C GLY A 259 12.91 0.27 3.22
N THR A 260 12.48 1.24 4.04
CA THR A 260 12.31 1.01 5.48
C THR A 260 11.09 0.14 5.76
N ILE A 261 11.21 -0.76 6.73
CA ILE A 261 10.11 -1.60 7.20
C ILE A 261 9.13 -0.70 7.96
N ILE A 262 7.84 -0.83 7.65
CA ILE A 262 6.77 -0.12 8.34
C ILE A 262 6.15 -1.11 9.32
N GLN A 263 6.35 -0.87 10.61
CA GLN A 263 5.66 -1.63 11.65
C GLN A 263 4.25 -1.08 11.81
N GLU A 264 3.25 -1.97 11.89
CA GLU A 264 1.94 -1.59 12.38
C GLU A 264 2.04 -1.43 13.90
N ASN A 265 1.96 -0.20 14.39
CA ASN A 265 1.66 0.02 15.80
C ASN A 265 0.18 -0.39 15.98
N ASN A 266 -0.04 -1.50 16.69
CA ASN A 266 -1.38 -1.92 17.14
C ASN A 266 -2.03 -0.86 18.03
#